data_AF-S5LVP5-F1
#
_entry.id   AF-S5LVP5-F1
#
_cell.length_a   1.000
_cell.length_b   1.000
_cell.length_c   1.000
_cell.angle_alpha   90.00
_cell.angle_beta   90.00
_cell.angle_gamma   90.00
#
_symmetry.space_group_name_H-M   'P 1'
#
loop_
_entity.id
_entity.type
_entity.pdbx_description
1 polymer ?
#
loop_
_entity_poly.entity_id
_entity_poly.type
_entity_poly.pdbx_seq_one_letter_code
_entity_poly.pdbx_strand_id
1 'polypeptide(L)' 'MAFNFDKDTDWIFTFCKKCWDFKKFVFKKPINFEVKTAYNGICVNCKNEQRINLKEARDYYDHLNDHNN' A
#
# COMPACT_ATOMS: atom_id res chain seq x y z
N MET A 1 -8.79 -0.19 16.04
CA MET A 1 -7.34 0.02 16.18
C MET A 1 -6.90 0.86 15.01
N ALA A 2 -6.64 2.16 15.24
CA ALA A 2 -6.32 3.10 14.17
C ALA A 2 -5.04 2.67 13.44
N PHE A 3 -5.14 2.44 12.13
CA PHE A 3 -3.98 2.29 11.26
C PHE A 3 -3.23 3.63 11.21
N ASN A 4 -2.23 3.79 12.09
CA ASN A 4 -1.34 4.96 12.05
C ASN A 4 -0.45 4.87 10.81
N PHE A 5 -0.81 5.59 9.75
CA PHE A 5 0.04 5.86 8.58
C PHE A 5 1.24 6.76 8.89
N ASP A 6 1.43 7.15 10.15
CA ASP A 6 2.39 8.14 10.64
C ASP A 6 3.86 7.70 10.57
N LYS A 7 4.14 6.45 10.17
CA LYS A 7 5.51 5.97 10.03
C LYS A 7 5.69 5.41 8.63
N ASP A 8 6.57 6.06 7.87
CA ASP A 8 7.38 5.54 6.77
C ASP A 8 7.26 4.02 6.64
N THR A 9 6.20 3.59 5.96
CA THR A 9 5.84 2.18 5.92
C THR A 9 6.49 1.60 4.67
N ASP A 10 7.46 0.72 4.84
CA ASP A 10 8.19 0.11 3.72
C ASP A 10 7.39 -0.96 2.98
N TRP A 11 6.12 -1.16 3.31
CA TRP A 11 5.29 -2.19 2.71
C TRP A 11 3.78 -1.90 2.74
N ILE A 12 3.05 -2.28 1.69
CA ILE A 12 1.58 -2.20 1.70
C ILE A 12 0.97 -3.53 1.28
N PHE A 13 -0.26 -3.76 1.69
CA PHE A 13 -1.03 -4.91 1.26
C PHE A 13 -1.99 -4.45 0.16
N THR A 14 -1.82 -4.97 -1.05
CA THR A 14 -2.67 -4.58 -2.17
C THR A 14 -2.81 -5.71 -3.18
N PHE A 15 -3.73 -5.56 -4.13
CA PHE A 15 -3.98 -6.56 -5.15
C PHE A 15 -2.82 -6.64 -6.15
N CYS A 16 -2.25 -7.83 -6.30
CA CYS A 16 -1.22 -8.10 -7.28
C CYS A 16 -1.85 -8.62 -8.58
N LYS A 17 -1.77 -7.85 -9.67
CA LYS A 17 -2.32 -8.26 -10.98
C LYS A 17 -1.68 -9.53 -11.54
N LYS A 18 -0.42 -9.80 -11.17
CA LYS A 18 0.33 -11.00 -11.56
C LYS A 18 -0.06 -12.24 -10.76
N CYS A 19 -0.35 -12.09 -9.46
CA CYS A 19 -0.78 -13.22 -8.62
C CYS A 19 -2.29 -13.43 -8.68
N TRP A 20 -3.03 -12.40 -9.12
CA TRP A 20 -4.49 -12.33 -9.05
C TRP A 20 -5.02 -12.49 -7.61
N ASP A 21 -4.25 -11.99 -6.64
CA ASP A 21 -4.53 -12.13 -5.21
C ASP A 21 -3.99 -10.92 -4.44
N PHE A 22 -4.54 -10.68 -3.24
CA PHE A 22 -4.02 -9.66 -2.35
C PHE A 22 -2.71 -10.12 -1.72
N LYS A 23 -1.63 -9.40 -2.02
CA LYS A 23 -0.29 -9.74 -1.56
C LYS A 23 0.38 -8.54 -0.93
N LYS A 24 1.40 -8.83 -0.12
CA LYS A 24 2.29 -7.82 0.43
C LYS A 24 3.24 -7.32 -0.67
N PHE A 25 3.33 -6.00 -0.79
CA PHE A 25 4.29 -5.31 -1.61
C PHE A 25 5.28 -4.59 -0.71
N VAL A 26 6.56 -4.72 -1.00
CA VAL A 26 7.64 -4.02 -0.30
C VAL A 26 8.23 -2.96 -1.21
N PHE A 27 8.70 -1.87 -0.63
CA PHE A 27 9.25 -0.73 -1.35
C PHE A 27 10.72 -0.60 -1.02
N LYS A 28 11.52 -0.18 -2.02
CA LYS A 28 12.97 0.00 -1.85
C LYS A 28 13.32 1.22 -0.99
N LYS A 29 12.39 2.17 -0.86
CA LYS A 29 12.51 3.32 0.02
C LYS A 29 11.21 3.46 0.81
N PRO A 30 11.29 4.02 2.02
CA PRO A 30 10.12 4.31 2.80
C PRO A 30 9.14 5.15 2.00
N ILE A 31 7.87 4.76 2.06
CA ILE A 31 6.81 5.44 1.34
C ILE A 31 6.31 6.58 2.22
N ASN A 32 6.29 7.77 1.64
CA ASN A 32 5.58 8.90 2.22
C ASN A 32 4.23 9.07 1.51
N PHE A 33 3.15 8.70 2.19
CA PHE A 33 1.76 8.80 1.70
C PHE A 33 1.28 10.26 1.55
N GLU A 34 1.98 11.22 2.13
CA GLU A 34 1.63 12.64 2.06
C GLU A 34 2.23 13.33 0.83
N VAL A 35 3.39 12.85 0.37
CA VAL A 35 4.17 13.53 -0.69
C VAL A 35 3.97 12.90 -2.06
N LYS A 36 3.70 11.59 -2.15
CA LYS A 36 3.65 10.87 -3.43
C LYS A 36 2.29 10.24 -3.70
N THR A 37 1.75 10.50 -4.88
CA THR A 37 0.49 9.93 -5.35
C THR A 37 0.63 8.45 -5.72
N ALA A 38 1.75 8.06 -6.33
CA ALA A 38 1.98 6.66 -6.73
C ALA A 38 3.44 6.26 -6.51
N TYR A 39 3.67 4.98 -6.19
CA TYR A 39 5.00 4.45 -5.96
C TYR A 39 5.12 3.01 -6.44
N ASN A 40 6.32 2.61 -6.87
CA ASN A 40 6.57 1.27 -7.40
C ASN A 40 6.88 0.32 -6.24
N GLY A 41 5.96 -0.62 -5.99
CA GLY A 41 6.14 -1.68 -5.00
C GLY A 41 6.52 -2.98 -5.68
N ILE A 42 7.29 -3.81 -4.97
CA ILE A 42 7.68 -5.15 -5.41
C ILE A 42 6.85 -6.17 -4.65
N CYS A 43 6.10 -7.01 -5.36
CA CYS A 43 5.34 -8.09 -4.73
C CYS A 43 6.30 -9.12 -4.11
N VAL A 44 6.12 -9.46 -2.83
CA VAL A 44 6.99 -10.46 -2.18
C VAL A 44 6.82 -11.87 -2.75
N ASN A 45 5.68 -12.14 -3.38
CA ASN A 45 5.33 -13.46 -3.90
C ASN A 45 5.86 -13.68 -5.32
N CYS A 46 5.49 -12.81 -6.27
CA CYS A 46 5.89 -12.96 -7.68
C CYS A 46 7.11 -12.12 -8.07
N LYS A 47 7.68 -11.33 -7.13
CA LYS A 47 8.80 -10.40 -7.35
C LYS A 47 8.57 -9.38 -8.47
N ASN A 48 7.32 -9.21 -8.89
CA ASN A 48 6.97 -8.27 -9.94
C ASN A 48 6.83 -6.87 -9.36
N GLU A 49 7.41 -5.89 -10.07
CA GLU A 49 7.22 -4.49 -9.77
C GLU A 49 5.84 -4.04 -10.29
N GLN A 50 5.06 -3.38 -9.44
CA GLN A 50 3.76 -2.81 -9.78
C GLN A 50 3.71 -1.37 -9.28
N ARG A 51 3.23 -0.46 -10.13
CA ARG A 51 2.92 0.90 -9.72
C ARG A 51 1.65 0.89 -8.90
N ILE A 52 1.76 1.26 -7.63
CA ILE A 52 0.63 1.30 -6.69
C ILE A 52 0.29 2.76 -6.42
N ASN A 53 -1.00 3.07 -6.54
CA ASN A 53 -1.53 4.40 -6.28
C ASN A 53 -1.74 4.53 -4.77
N LEU A 54 -0.87 5.30 -4.12
CA LEU A 54 -0.87 5.48 -2.66
C LEU A 54 -2.06 6.34 -2.21
N LYS A 55 -2.54 7.23 -3.08
CA LYS A 55 -3.74 8.02 -2.81
C LYS A 55 -4.97 7.14 -2.66
N GLU A 56 -5.18 6.20 -3.59
CA GLU A 56 -6.29 5.24 -3.51
C GLU A 56 -6.11 4.24 -2.36
N ALA A 57 -4.87 3.82 -2.09
CA ALA A 57 -4.62 2.95 -0.94
C ALA A 57 -4.98 3.67 0.37
N ARG A 58 -4.56 4.93 0.55
CA ARG A 58 -4.91 5.75 1.72
C ARG A 58 -6.42 5.90 1.85
N ASP A 59 -7.10 6.27 0.77
CA ASP A 59 -8.56 6.43 0.72
C ASP A 59 -9.28 5.14 1.15
N TYR A 60 -8.84 3.99 0.63
CA TYR A 60 -9.36 2.67 1.02
C TYR A 60 -9.18 2.37 2.51
N TYR A 61 -8.01 2.68 3.08
CA TYR A 61 -7.74 2.45 4.50
C TYR A 61 -8.42 3.49 5.42
N ASP A 62 -8.60 4.72 4.96
CA ASP A 62 -9.31 5.79 5.68
C ASP A 62 -10.80 5.44 5.78
N HIS A 63 -11.41 5.01 4.67
CA HIS A 63 -12.80 4.54 4.64
C HIS A 63 -13.03 3.26 5.47
N LEU A 64 -12.06 2.36 5.56
CA LEU A 64 -12.12 1.20 6.47
C LEU A 64 -12.07 1.60 7.95
N ASN A 65 -11.40 2.72 8.27
CA ASN A 65 -11.34 3.26 9.63
C ASN A 65 -12.66 3.95 10.02
N ASP A 66 -13.31 4.64 9.08
CA ASP A 66 -14.55 5.38 9.33
C ASP A 66 -15.73 4.47 9.70
N HIS A 67 -15.73 3.22 9.23
CA HIS A 67 -16.76 2.22 9.52
C HIS A 67 -16.54 1.39 10.79
N ASN A 68 -15.56 1.74 11.64
CA ASN A 68 -15.20 0.96 12.82
C ASN A 68 -15.50 1.67 14.15
N ASN A 69 -16.46 2.60 14.15
CA ASN A 69 -16.96 3.28 15.36
C ASN A 69 -18.42 2.92 15.63
#